data_AF-A0A1J1IPN9-F1
#
_entry.id   AF-A0A1J1IPN9-F1
#
_cell.length_a   1.000
_cell.length_b   1.000
_cell.length_c   1.000
_cell.angle_alpha   90.00
_cell.angle_beta   90.00
_cell.angle_gamma   90.00
#
_symmetry.space_group_name_H-M   'P 1'
#
loop_
_entity.id
_entity.type
_entity.pdbx_description
1 polymer ?
#
loop_
_entity_poly.entity_id
_entity_poly.type
_entity_poly.pdbx_seq_one_letter_code
_entity_poly.pdbx_strand_id
1 'polypeptide(L)'
;MKGHLLIVICAIFTGIEVNSQVPGFGRCPRTSAVQNFDVNAYLGRWFEIESYFQTFAIGGTCVEANYGLNPNGTVSVLNKMTRLGREESILGYAVLASPGEGKLIVNFPQSPPTDTPNYIILSTDYVNYAVVHSCTQISRFTYVQIAWILARNRQIGAIQRFQARRVLENNGVSTRWLRETDQSNCG
;
A
#
# COMPACT_ATOMS: atom_id res chain seq x y z
N MET A 1 18.97 -54.19 20.43
CA MET A 1 19.16 -53.57 19.10
C MET A 1 17.84 -53.02 18.61
N LYS A 2 17.90 -51.84 17.96
CA LYS A 2 16.82 -51.04 17.33
C LYS A 2 16.06 -50.10 18.27
N GLY A 3 16.70 -48.97 18.58
CA GLY A 3 15.99 -47.76 18.98
C GLY A 3 15.40 -47.09 17.74
N HIS A 4 14.11 -46.76 17.79
CA HIS A 4 13.44 -46.01 16.73
C HIS A 4 13.78 -44.52 16.89
N LEU A 5 14.54 -43.99 15.94
CA LEU A 5 14.84 -42.58 15.81
C LEU A 5 13.57 -41.85 15.34
N LEU A 6 12.88 -41.19 16.28
CA LEU A 6 11.84 -40.21 15.96
C LEU A 6 12.51 -38.97 15.36
N ILE A 7 12.55 -38.92 14.02
CA ILE A 7 12.91 -37.69 13.30
C ILE A 7 11.69 -36.78 13.39
N VAL A 8 11.65 -35.96 14.43
CA VAL A 8 10.83 -34.74 14.44
C VAL A 8 11.51 -33.81 13.44
N ILE A 9 11.01 -33.79 12.20
CA ILE A 9 11.34 -32.74 11.25
C ILE A 9 10.70 -31.48 11.81
N CYS A 10 11.44 -30.79 12.68
CA CYS A 10 11.17 -29.41 13.03
C CYS A 10 11.38 -28.64 11.73
N ALA A 11 10.31 -28.42 10.97
CA ALA A 11 10.32 -27.49 9.87
C ALA A 11 10.70 -26.14 10.49
N ILE A 12 11.98 -25.80 10.40
CA ILE A 12 12.46 -24.46 10.66
C ILE A 12 11.77 -23.64 9.59
N PHE A 13 10.60 -23.09 9.93
CA PHE A 13 10.07 -21.92 9.27
C PHE A 13 11.13 -20.85 9.50
N THR A 14 12.10 -20.76 8.58
CA THR A 14 12.87 -19.54 8.43
C THR A 14 11.82 -18.51 8.08
N GLY A 15 11.39 -17.76 9.09
CA GLY A 15 10.44 -16.68 8.96
C GLY A 15 11.02 -15.71 7.96
N ILE A 16 10.62 -15.85 6.70
CA ILE A 16 10.63 -14.73 5.80
C ILE A 16 9.60 -13.82 6.45
N GLU A 17 10.06 -12.74 7.06
CA GLU A 17 9.17 -11.69 7.56
C GLU A 17 8.50 -11.07 6.34
N VAL A 18 7.46 -11.73 5.84
CA VAL A 18 6.54 -11.14 4.90
C VAL A 18 5.78 -10.11 5.71
N ASN A 19 6.18 -8.84 5.59
CA ASN A 19 5.33 -7.71 5.93
C ASN A 19 3.95 -8.02 5.34
N SER A 20 2.97 -8.40 6.17
CA SER A 20 1.82 -9.14 5.67
C SER A 20 0.97 -8.26 4.79
N GLN A 21 0.70 -8.83 3.63
CA GLN A 21 -0.08 -8.34 2.52
C GLN A 21 -1.13 -9.41 2.22
N VAL A 22 -2.25 -9.06 1.61
CA VAL A 22 -3.30 -10.05 1.31
C VAL A 22 -2.76 -11.05 0.27
N PRO A 23 -2.64 -12.35 0.59
CA PRO A 23 -2.14 -13.33 -0.35
C PRO A 23 -3.18 -13.62 -1.45
N GLY A 24 -2.69 -13.93 -2.64
CA GLY A 24 -3.50 -14.36 -3.76
C GLY A 24 -2.84 -15.48 -4.55
N PHE A 25 -3.66 -16.21 -5.32
CA PHE A 25 -3.23 -17.30 -6.19
C PHE A 25 -3.16 -16.85 -7.65
N GLY A 26 -2.22 -17.41 -8.39
CA GLY A 26 -1.93 -17.07 -9.78
C GLY A 26 -0.92 -15.93 -9.92
N ARG A 27 -1.15 -15.06 -10.90
CA ARG A 27 -0.34 -13.86 -11.14
C ARG A 27 -1.01 -12.63 -10.55
N CYS A 28 -0.23 -11.62 -10.23
CA CYS A 28 -0.76 -10.29 -9.93
C CYS A 28 -1.81 -9.86 -10.97
N PRO A 29 -2.94 -9.27 -10.55
CA PRO A 29 -3.92 -8.75 -11.49
C PRO A 29 -3.27 -7.68 -12.38
N ARG A 30 -3.66 -7.66 -13.66
CA ARG A 30 -3.23 -6.60 -14.58
C ARG A 30 -4.09 -5.36 -14.34
N THR A 31 -3.53 -4.40 -13.62
CA THR A 31 -4.22 -3.16 -13.30
C THR A 31 -3.81 -2.04 -14.26
N SER A 32 -4.71 -1.07 -14.44
CA SER A 32 -4.49 0.12 -15.27
C SER A 32 -4.19 1.32 -14.39
N ALA A 33 -3.02 1.93 -14.60
CA ALA A 33 -2.65 3.17 -13.94
C ALA A 33 -3.29 4.38 -14.62
N VAL A 34 -3.51 5.45 -13.86
CA VAL A 34 -3.86 6.78 -14.39
C VAL A 34 -2.84 7.20 -15.46
N GLN A 35 -3.35 7.70 -16.58
CA GLN A 35 -2.57 8.25 -17.68
C GLN A 35 -2.59 9.77 -17.62
N ASN A 36 -1.58 10.41 -18.24
CA ASN A 36 -1.32 11.85 -18.11
C ASN A 36 -1.25 12.28 -16.63
N PHE A 37 -0.61 11.45 -15.81
CA PHE A 37 -0.50 11.66 -14.38
C PHE A 37 0.31 12.92 -14.07
N ASP A 38 -0.31 13.83 -13.32
CA ASP A 38 0.35 15.03 -12.79
C ASP A 38 0.82 14.77 -11.36
N VAL A 39 2.13 14.54 -11.23
CA VAL A 39 2.75 14.31 -9.92
C VAL A 39 2.60 15.53 -9.01
N ASN A 40 2.64 16.75 -9.54
CA ASN A 40 2.54 17.98 -8.73
C ASN A 40 1.15 18.12 -8.13
N ALA A 41 0.10 17.82 -8.90
CA ALA A 41 -1.27 17.80 -8.41
C ALA A 41 -1.50 16.69 -7.35
N TYR A 42 -0.72 15.61 -7.40
CA TYR A 42 -0.80 14.51 -6.43
C TYR A 42 -0.08 14.78 -5.11
N LEU A 43 0.86 15.73 -5.08
CA LEU A 43 1.63 16.07 -3.87
C LEU A 43 0.72 16.51 -2.70
N GLY A 44 1.32 16.53 -1.51
CA GLY A 44 0.66 16.89 -0.26
C GLY A 44 0.10 15.68 0.48
N ARG A 45 -0.80 15.97 1.40
CA ARG A 45 -1.31 15.01 2.38
C ARG A 45 -2.46 14.19 1.81
N TRP A 46 -2.46 12.90 2.18
CA TRP A 46 -3.51 11.94 1.92
C TRP A 46 -3.74 11.09 3.19
N PHE A 47 -4.99 10.97 3.59
CA PHE A 47 -5.41 10.11 4.70
C PHE A 47 -5.79 8.74 4.16
N GLU A 48 -5.32 7.68 4.81
CA GLU A 48 -5.76 6.32 4.51
C GLU A 48 -7.18 6.13 5.06
N ILE A 49 -8.16 5.93 4.18
CA ILE A 49 -9.56 5.73 4.57
C ILE A 49 -9.88 4.25 4.68
N GLU A 50 -9.48 3.49 3.66
CA GLU A 50 -9.62 2.05 3.64
C GLU A 50 -8.37 1.43 3.09
N SER A 51 -7.95 0.31 3.68
CA SER A 51 -6.81 -0.43 3.18
C SER A 51 -6.99 -1.92 3.37
N TYR A 52 -6.22 -2.69 2.61
CA TYR A 52 -5.98 -4.08 2.99
C TYR A 52 -5.17 -4.11 4.29
N PHE A 53 -5.30 -5.21 5.03
CA PHE A 53 -4.53 -5.40 6.25
C PHE A 53 -3.02 -5.32 5.96
N GLN A 54 -2.33 -4.48 6.74
CA GLN A 54 -0.90 -4.21 6.67
C GLN A 54 -0.28 -4.48 8.04
N THR A 55 0.69 -5.40 8.17
CA THR A 55 1.28 -5.68 9.50
C THR A 55 1.97 -4.47 10.12
N PHE A 56 2.64 -3.67 9.30
CA PHE A 56 3.36 -2.50 9.79
C PHE A 56 2.43 -1.42 10.37
N ALA A 57 1.15 -1.44 10.00
CA ALA A 57 0.13 -0.52 10.50
C ALA A 57 -0.80 -1.15 11.56
N ILE A 58 -0.45 -2.32 12.12
CA ILE A 58 -1.27 -2.97 13.16
C ILE A 58 -1.43 -2.05 14.37
N GLY A 59 -2.69 -1.84 14.75
CA GLY A 59 -3.06 -0.97 15.88
C GLY A 59 -2.79 0.52 15.60
N GLY A 60 -2.45 0.87 14.36
CA GLY A 60 -2.31 2.24 13.90
C GLY A 60 -3.67 2.88 13.62
N THR A 61 -3.79 4.12 14.03
CA THR A 61 -4.90 5.03 13.74
C THR A 61 -4.32 6.29 13.10
N CYS A 62 -5.16 7.16 12.53
CA CYS A 62 -4.73 8.44 11.97
C CYS A 62 -3.66 8.28 10.88
N VAL A 63 -3.75 7.18 10.12
CA VAL A 63 -2.73 6.82 9.13
C VAL A 63 -2.80 7.81 7.97
N GLU A 64 -1.67 8.42 7.65
CA GLU A 64 -1.55 9.39 6.56
C GLU A 64 -0.22 9.26 5.83
N ALA A 65 -0.21 9.70 4.58
CA ALA A 65 0.97 9.87 3.76
C ALA A 65 1.05 11.34 3.32
N ASN A 66 2.22 11.96 3.46
CA ASN A 66 2.50 13.28 2.93
C ASN A 66 3.59 13.19 1.87
N TYR A 67 3.24 13.59 0.64
CA TYR A 67 4.14 13.57 -0.50
C TYR A 67 4.73 14.95 -0.76
N GLY A 68 6.05 15.06 -0.78
CA GLY A 68 6.76 16.31 -1.07
C GLY A 68 7.66 16.18 -2.29
N LEU A 69 8.04 17.30 -2.90
CA LEU A 69 9.03 17.31 -3.98
C LEU A 69 10.42 17.57 -3.42
N ASN A 70 11.37 16.68 -3.70
CA ASN A 70 12.77 16.87 -3.32
C ASN A 70 13.52 17.69 -4.38
N PRO A 71 14.63 18.35 -4.02
CA PRO A 71 15.44 19.13 -4.96
C PRO A 71 15.99 18.33 -6.16
N ASN A 72 16.17 17.02 -5.98
CA ASN A 72 16.65 16.12 -7.03
C ASN A 72 15.51 15.57 -7.94
N GLY A 73 14.28 16.09 -7.79
CA GLY A 73 13.12 15.69 -8.58
C GLY A 73 12.44 14.40 -8.13
N THR A 74 12.94 13.73 -7.09
CA THR A 74 12.23 12.60 -6.45
C THR A 74 11.09 13.10 -5.57
N VAL A 75 10.15 12.22 -5.23
CA VAL A 75 9.06 12.52 -4.30
C VAL A 75 9.45 12.00 -2.91
N SER A 76 9.46 12.84 -1.88
CA SER A 76 9.53 12.37 -0.49
C SER A 76 8.21 11.74 -0.07
N VAL A 77 8.27 10.63 0.66
CA VAL A 77 7.10 9.92 1.16
C VAL A 77 7.19 9.84 2.67
N LEU A 78 6.44 10.69 3.38
CA LEU A 78 6.37 10.65 4.84
C LEU A 78 5.06 9.98 5.25
N ASN A 79 5.15 8.74 5.73
CA ASN A 79 4.00 8.06 6.33
C ASN A 79 4.00 8.32 7.83
N LYS A 80 2.81 8.56 8.40
CA LYS A 80 2.58 8.73 9.83
C LYS A 80 1.39 7.91 10.29
N MET A 81 1.42 7.52 11.55
CA MET A 81 0.28 6.92 12.26
C MET A 81 0.38 7.21 13.75
N THR A 82 -0.72 7.01 14.46
CA THR A 82 -0.75 7.00 15.93
C THR A 82 -1.00 5.58 16.43
N ARG A 83 -0.14 5.10 17.32
CA ARG A 83 -0.26 3.79 17.97
C ARG A 83 -0.08 3.94 19.46
N LEU A 84 -1.05 3.43 20.24
CA LEU A 84 -1.03 3.53 21.70
C LEU A 84 -0.78 4.97 22.21
N GLY A 85 -1.37 5.97 21.54
CA GLY A 85 -1.23 7.38 21.87
C GLY A 85 0.11 8.03 21.48
N ARG A 86 0.98 7.32 20.76
CA ARG A 86 2.26 7.86 20.27
C ARG A 86 2.26 7.97 18.76
N GLU A 87 2.83 9.06 18.25
CA GLU A 87 3.08 9.21 16.81
C GLU A 87 4.26 8.32 16.40
N GLU A 88 4.08 7.60 15.31
CA GLU A 88 5.12 6.86 14.61
C GLU A 88 5.19 7.36 13.17
N SER A 89 6.40 7.41 12.60
CA SER A 89 6.60 7.86 11.24
C SER A 89 7.74 7.16 10.54
N ILE A 90 7.67 7.10 9.21
CA ILE A 90 8.75 6.62 8.36
C ILE A 90 8.87 7.52 7.13
N LEU A 91 10.09 7.95 6.86
CA LEU A 91 10.43 8.72 5.67
C LEU A 91 11.07 7.80 4.63
N GLY A 92 10.49 7.83 3.43
CA GLY A 92 11.01 7.19 2.24
C GLY A 92 11.05 8.15 1.08
N TYR A 93 11.26 7.60 -0.11
CA TYR A 93 11.22 8.35 -1.36
C TYR A 93 10.54 7.54 -2.44
N ALA A 94 10.13 8.23 -3.51
CA ALA A 94 9.56 7.64 -4.68
C ALA A 94 10.07 8.30 -5.96
N VAL A 95 10.10 7.53 -7.03
CA VAL A 95 10.32 8.03 -8.39
C VAL A 95 9.18 7.58 -9.28
N LEU A 96 8.86 8.37 -10.30
CA LEU A 96 7.95 7.93 -11.36
C LEU A 96 8.63 6.83 -12.16
N ALA A 97 7.95 5.71 -12.35
CA ALA A 97 8.44 4.62 -13.18
C ALA A 97 8.47 4.99 -14.67
N SER A 98 7.55 5.86 -15.09
CA SER A 98 7.48 6.39 -16.45
C SER A 98 6.77 7.75 -16.43
N PRO A 99 7.20 8.73 -17.24
CA PRO A 99 6.54 10.02 -17.33
C PRO A 99 5.06 9.88 -17.73
N GLY A 100 4.18 10.59 -17.04
CA GLY A 100 2.75 10.61 -17.36
C GLY A 100 1.97 9.35 -16.97
N GLU A 101 2.59 8.34 -16.37
CA GLU A 101 1.88 7.20 -15.79
C GLU A 101 1.85 7.31 -14.26
N GLY A 102 0.70 7.03 -13.65
CA GLY A 102 0.51 6.93 -12.20
C GLY A 102 1.14 5.68 -11.60
N LYS A 103 2.40 5.41 -11.93
CA LYS A 103 3.20 4.28 -11.43
C LYS A 103 4.44 4.82 -10.76
N LEU A 104 4.59 4.54 -9.46
CA LEU A 104 5.74 4.95 -8.69
C LEU A 104 6.51 3.73 -8.20
N ILE A 105 7.81 3.94 -8.05
CA ILE A 105 8.75 3.06 -7.36
C ILE A 105 9.00 3.71 -6.01
N VAL A 106 8.38 3.19 -4.96
CA VAL A 106 8.43 3.71 -3.58
C VAL A 106 9.40 2.86 -2.76
N ASN A 107 10.36 3.50 -2.11
CA ASN A 107 11.38 2.85 -1.31
C ASN A 107 11.42 3.43 0.11
N PHE A 108 11.56 2.54 1.10
CA PHE A 108 11.70 2.88 2.51
C PHE A 108 12.95 2.20 3.09
N PRO A 109 13.59 2.81 4.10
CA PRO A 109 14.84 2.28 4.69
C PRO A 109 14.67 0.92 5.39
N GLN A 110 13.44 0.56 5.80
CA GLN A 110 13.13 -0.69 6.51
C GLN A 110 12.79 -1.85 5.57
N SER A 111 12.93 -1.69 4.25
CA SER A 111 12.61 -2.72 3.26
C SER A 111 13.70 -2.80 2.19
N PRO A 112 13.94 -3.98 1.58
CA PRO A 112 14.85 -4.08 0.46
C PRO A 112 14.44 -3.11 -0.66
N PRO A 113 15.39 -2.36 -1.23
CA PRO A 113 15.07 -1.45 -2.31
C PRO A 113 14.60 -2.21 -3.55
N THR A 114 13.73 -1.56 -4.34
CA THR A 114 13.23 -2.06 -5.61
C THR A 114 13.37 -1.00 -6.68
N ASP A 115 13.61 -1.45 -7.90
CA ASP A 115 13.60 -0.64 -9.12
C ASP A 115 12.38 -0.94 -10.00
N THR A 116 11.40 -1.66 -9.45
CA THR A 116 10.15 -2.01 -10.13
C THR A 116 8.95 -1.29 -9.51
N PRO A 117 7.94 -0.89 -10.31
CA PRO A 117 6.78 -0.18 -9.79
C PRO A 117 6.04 -1.00 -8.74
N ASN A 118 5.84 -0.41 -7.58
CA ASN A 118 5.17 -1.04 -6.43
C ASN A 118 4.07 -0.17 -5.82
N TYR A 119 3.76 0.98 -6.45
CA TYR A 119 2.68 1.87 -6.06
C TYR A 119 1.97 2.37 -7.33
N ILE A 120 0.80 1.80 -7.62
CA ILE A 120 0.05 2.03 -8.85
C ILE A 120 -1.22 2.81 -8.52
N ILE A 121 -1.30 4.08 -8.92
CA ILE A 121 -2.50 4.89 -8.81
C ILE A 121 -3.47 4.46 -9.91
N LEU A 122 -4.52 3.74 -9.53
CA LEU A 122 -5.55 3.24 -10.44
C LEU A 122 -6.53 4.34 -10.86
N SER A 123 -6.82 5.26 -9.94
CA SER A 123 -7.69 6.40 -10.18
C SER A 123 -7.43 7.48 -9.14
N THR A 124 -7.48 8.75 -9.55
CA THR A 124 -7.50 9.89 -8.64
C THR A 124 -8.12 11.07 -9.36
N ASP A 125 -8.83 11.92 -8.62
CA ASP A 125 -9.21 13.25 -9.07
C ASP A 125 -8.26 14.33 -8.52
N TYR A 126 -7.17 13.93 -7.86
CA TYR A 126 -6.16 14.75 -7.19
C TYR A 126 -6.65 15.54 -5.96
N VAL A 127 -7.95 15.83 -5.88
CA VAL A 127 -8.53 16.77 -4.91
C VAL A 127 -9.40 16.12 -3.85
N ASN A 128 -9.97 14.94 -4.08
CA ASN A 128 -10.84 14.27 -3.11
C ASN A 128 -10.32 12.87 -2.75
N TYR A 129 -9.96 12.07 -3.75
CA TYR A 129 -9.62 10.66 -3.53
C TYR A 129 -8.49 10.16 -4.43
N ALA A 130 -7.85 9.08 -3.98
CA ALA A 130 -6.97 8.26 -4.79
C ALA A 130 -7.18 6.79 -4.47
N VAL A 131 -7.11 5.95 -5.49
CA VAL A 131 -7.18 4.48 -5.38
C VAL A 131 -5.84 3.93 -5.81
N VAL A 132 -5.21 3.17 -4.92
CA VAL A 132 -3.85 2.71 -5.10
C VAL A 132 -3.79 1.20 -4.91
N HIS A 133 -2.98 0.55 -5.74
CA HIS A 133 -2.71 -0.88 -5.65
C HIS A 133 -1.22 -1.15 -5.68
N SER A 134 -0.80 -2.13 -4.90
CA SER A 134 0.54 -2.70 -4.91
C SER A 134 0.40 -4.21 -4.99
N CYS A 135 1.23 -4.85 -5.82
CA CYS A 135 1.27 -6.30 -5.91
C CYS A 135 2.70 -6.77 -6.15
N THR A 136 3.11 -7.78 -5.38
CA THR A 136 4.42 -8.41 -5.50
C THR A 136 4.23 -9.89 -5.78
N GLN A 137 4.80 -10.35 -6.90
CA GLN A 137 4.80 -11.76 -7.25
C GLN A 137 5.83 -12.51 -6.39
N ILE A 138 5.39 -13.53 -5.65
CA ILE A 138 6.27 -14.33 -4.78
C ILE A 138 6.78 -15.59 -5.50
N SER A 139 5.91 -16.22 -6.28
CA SER A 139 6.26 -17.40 -7.08
C SER A 139 5.51 -17.38 -8.41
N ARG A 140 5.61 -18.41 -9.25
CA ARG A 140 4.79 -18.53 -10.47
C ARG A 140 3.27 -18.57 -10.18
N PHE A 141 2.86 -18.97 -8.98
CA PHE A 141 1.48 -19.28 -8.64
C PHE A 141 0.95 -18.49 -7.43
N THR A 142 1.77 -17.64 -6.82
CA THR A 142 1.37 -16.87 -5.65
C THR A 142 1.89 -15.45 -5.73
N TYR A 143 1.08 -14.54 -5.22
CA TYR A 143 1.43 -13.14 -5.05
C TYR A 143 0.87 -12.62 -3.74
N VAL A 144 1.31 -11.43 -3.39
CA VAL A 144 0.83 -10.67 -2.25
C VAL A 144 0.49 -9.25 -2.71
N GLN A 145 -0.53 -8.65 -2.11
CA GLN A 145 -1.01 -7.33 -2.54
C GLN A 145 -1.52 -6.47 -1.40
N ILE A 146 -1.53 -5.16 -1.65
CA ILE A 146 -2.17 -4.16 -0.81
C ILE A 146 -3.01 -3.26 -1.72
N ALA A 147 -4.17 -2.85 -1.23
CA ALA A 147 -4.97 -1.80 -1.84
C ALA A 147 -5.20 -0.70 -0.81
N TRP A 148 -5.24 0.54 -1.29
CA TRP A 148 -5.56 1.71 -0.47
C TRP A 148 -6.60 2.57 -1.19
N ILE A 149 -7.58 3.05 -0.42
CA ILE A 149 -8.42 4.18 -0.76
C ILE A 149 -7.97 5.33 0.13
N LEU A 150 -7.42 6.35 -0.50
CA LEU A 150 -6.92 7.55 0.14
C LEU A 150 -7.88 8.70 -0.11
N ALA A 151 -7.92 9.66 0.82
CA ALA A 151 -8.68 10.90 0.64
C ALA A 151 -7.89 12.13 1.11
N ARG A 152 -8.23 13.30 0.58
CA ARG A 152 -7.65 14.59 1.03
C ARG A 152 -8.15 15.02 2.40
N ASN A 153 -9.25 14.44 2.87
CA ASN A 153 -9.82 14.66 4.20
C ASN A 153 -9.90 13.34 4.96
N ARG A 154 -9.99 13.40 6.29
CA ARG A 154 -10.18 12.24 7.18
C ARG A 154 -11.50 11.47 6.95
N GLN A 155 -12.39 12.04 6.14
CA GLN A 155 -13.63 11.40 5.71
C GLN A 155 -13.77 11.52 4.20
N ILE A 156 -14.38 10.51 3.60
CA ILE A 156 -14.73 10.46 2.18
C ILE A 156 -16.25 10.38 2.03
N GLY A 157 -16.81 11.09 1.04
CA GLY A 157 -18.23 11.00 0.74
C GLY A 157 -18.64 9.60 0.27
N ALA A 158 -19.89 9.21 0.52
CA ALA A 158 -20.38 7.88 0.18
C ALA A 158 -20.29 7.56 -1.33
N ILE A 159 -20.51 8.56 -2.18
CA ILE A 159 -20.41 8.42 -3.64
C ILE A 159 -18.94 8.16 -4.05
N GLN A 160 -18.01 8.96 -3.56
CA GLN A 160 -16.58 8.81 -3.85
C GLN A 160 -16.05 7.48 -3.33
N ARG A 161 -16.47 7.07 -2.12
CA ARG A 161 -16.14 5.74 -1.56
C ARG A 161 -16.64 4.61 -2.45
N PHE A 162 -17.89 4.69 -2.90
CA PHE A 162 -18.46 3.70 -3.80
C PHE A 162 -17.68 3.64 -5.12
N GLN A 163 -17.40 4.78 -5.74
CA GLN A 163 -16.60 4.86 -6.97
C GLN A 163 -15.19 4.29 -6.78
N ALA A 164 -14.51 4.63 -5.69
CA ALA A 164 -13.19 4.13 -5.37
C ALA A 164 -13.15 2.60 -5.24
N ARG A 165 -14.14 2.02 -4.55
CA ARG A 165 -14.29 0.56 -4.46
C ARG A 165 -14.57 -0.09 -5.82
N ARG A 166 -15.39 0.54 -6.66
CA ARG A 166 -15.65 0.07 -8.04
C ARG A 166 -14.40 0.09 -8.92
N VAL A 167 -13.51 1.07 -8.75
CA VAL A 167 -12.21 1.11 -9.45
C VAL A 167 -11.38 -0.14 -9.10
N LEU A 168 -11.32 -0.53 -7.83
CA LEU A 168 -10.62 -1.75 -7.41
C LEU A 168 -11.23 -3.00 -8.07
N GLU A 169 -12.55 -3.15 -8.01
CA GLU A 169 -13.25 -4.31 -8.60
C GLU A 169 -13.02 -4.42 -10.10
N ASN A 170 -13.11 -3.31 -10.84
CA ASN A 170 -12.87 -3.26 -12.28
C ASN A 170 -11.42 -3.62 -12.64
N ASN A 171 -10.48 -3.45 -11.70
CA ASN A 171 -9.08 -3.84 -11.83
C ASN A 171 -8.79 -5.26 -11.30
N GLY A 172 -9.82 -6.04 -10.95
CA GLY A 172 -9.66 -7.40 -10.41
C GLY A 172 -9.14 -7.43 -8.97
N VAL A 173 -9.22 -6.32 -8.25
CA VAL A 173 -8.79 -6.18 -6.85
C VAL A 173 -10.03 -6.23 -5.95
N SER A 174 -10.12 -7.26 -5.12
CA SER A 174 -11.34 -7.58 -4.35
C SER A 174 -11.57 -6.61 -3.18
N THR A 175 -12.72 -5.97 -3.12
CA THR A 175 -13.08 -5.04 -2.01
C THR A 175 -13.35 -5.75 -0.68
N ARG A 176 -13.60 -7.07 -0.68
CA ARG A 176 -13.91 -7.87 0.53
C ARG A 176 -12.87 -7.79 1.66
N TRP A 177 -11.64 -7.42 1.34
CA TRP A 177 -10.52 -7.39 2.28
C TRP A 177 -10.20 -5.97 2.77
N LEU A 178 -10.90 -4.96 2.25
CA LEU A 178 -10.76 -3.59 2.74
C LEU A 178 -11.25 -3.51 4.18
N ARG A 179 -10.47 -2.81 5.00
CA ARG A 179 -10.79 -2.42 6.36
C ARG A 179 -10.79 -0.91 6.41
N GLU A 180 -11.74 -0.35 7.15
CA GLU A 180 -11.73 1.08 7.44
C GLU A 180 -10.61 1.38 8.41
N THR A 181 -9.89 2.46 8.13
CA THR A 181 -8.85 3.00 9.00
C THR A 181 -9.48 4.03 9.92
N ASP A 182 -9.21 3.93 11.23
CA ASP A 182 -9.74 4.87 12.20
C ASP A 182 -9.04 6.23 12.06
N GLN A 183 -9.80 7.23 11.61
CA GLN A 183 -9.39 8.63 11.44
C GLN A 183 -10.06 9.55 12.48
N SER A 184 -10.66 8.98 13.54
CA SER A 184 -11.29 9.74 14.62
C SER A 184 -10.28 10.13 15.70
N ASN A 185 -10.55 11.24 16.40
CA ASN A 185 -9.73 11.73 17.53
C ASN A 185 -8.23 11.90 17.21
N CYS A 186 -7.91 12.14 15.95
CA CYS A 186 -6.57 12.39 15.49
C CYS A 186 -6.17 13.82 15.85
N GLY A 187 -5.17 13.92 16.75
CA GLY A 187 -4.46 15.11 17.24
C GLY A 187 -4.88 16.47 16.70
#